data_AF-A0AAD5XXP3-F1
#
_entry.id   AF-A0AAD5XXP3-F1
#
_cell.length_a   1.000
_cell.length_b   1.000
_cell.length_c   1.000
_cell.angle_alpha   90.00
_cell.angle_beta   90.00
_cell.angle_gamma   90.00
#
_symmetry.space_group_name_H-M   'P 1'
#
loop_
_entity.id
_entity.type
_entity.pdbx_description
1 polymer ?
#
loop_
_entity_poly.entity_id
_entity_poly.type
_entity_poly.pdbx_seq_one_letter_code
_entity_poly.pdbx_strand_id
1 'polypeptide(L)'
;MMLNRTVSLNLNGSVRSMATLKEISLRLKSVSNIAKITKSMKMIASTKMTKAQRLMDNARNYGEASAGFLKHVNVAESSKPVIVCVSSDRGLCGGIHSSVSKGAKKYLKTKSDAQLATIGLKVRQQIVISL
;
A
#
# COMPACT_ATOMS: atom_id res chain seq x y z
N MET A 1 18.71 64.27 41.81
CA MET A 1 18.76 63.75 40.43
C MET A 1 19.84 62.68 40.36
N MET A 2 19.53 61.50 40.90
CA MET A 2 20.41 60.33 41.01
C MET A 2 19.55 59.11 40.74
N LEU A 3 20.11 58.14 39.99
CA LEU A 3 19.68 56.75 39.74
C LEU A 3 19.62 56.45 38.22
N ASN A 4 20.78 56.27 37.58
CA ASN A 4 20.84 55.49 36.35
C ASN A 4 21.38 54.09 36.69
N ARG A 5 20.44 53.17 36.82
CA ARG A 5 20.60 51.77 37.23
C ARG A 5 21.38 51.01 36.14
N THR A 6 22.56 50.51 36.48
CA THR A 6 23.29 49.51 35.70
C THR A 6 22.54 48.17 35.77
N VAL A 7 21.71 47.89 34.74
CA VAL A 7 21.11 46.57 34.56
C VAL A 7 21.99 45.78 33.59
N SER A 8 22.88 44.97 34.16
CA SER A 8 23.63 43.94 33.43
C SER A 8 22.66 42.85 32.94
N LEU A 9 22.32 42.88 31.66
CA LEU A 9 21.53 41.83 31.00
C LEU A 9 22.41 40.59 30.77
N ASN A 10 22.15 39.57 31.58
CA ASN A 10 22.72 38.23 31.48
C ASN A 10 22.33 37.56 30.15
N LEU A 11 23.30 37.29 29.27
CA LEU A 11 23.14 36.76 27.90
C LEU A 11 23.12 35.23 27.79
N ASN A 12 22.74 34.50 28.84
CA ASN A 12 22.87 33.03 28.89
C ASN A 12 21.66 32.22 28.34
N GLY A 13 20.79 32.82 27.52
CA GLY A 13 19.59 32.15 26.98
C GLY A 13 19.70 31.54 25.57
N SER A 14 20.75 31.83 24.80
CA SER A 14 20.75 31.60 23.33
C SER A 14 21.13 30.17 22.90
N VAL A 15 21.93 29.45 23.69
CA VAL A 15 22.59 28.21 23.22
C VAL A 15 21.65 26.99 23.17
N ARG A 16 20.64 26.91 24.04
CA ARG A 16 19.68 25.78 24.09
C ARG A 16 18.69 25.76 22.92
N SER A 17 18.43 26.91 22.28
CA SER A 17 17.45 27.03 21.18
C SER A 17 18.03 26.56 19.82
N MET A 18 19.34 26.69 19.63
CA MET A 18 19.98 26.45 18.33
C MET A 18 19.97 24.96 17.91
N ALA A 19 20.17 24.03 18.87
CA ALA A 19 20.06 22.59 18.64
C ALA A 19 18.63 22.19 18.21
N THR A 20 17.62 22.69 18.92
CA THR A 20 16.20 22.42 18.65
C THR A 20 15.73 22.99 17.31
N LEU A 21 16.15 24.21 16.96
CA LEU A 21 15.82 24.81 15.65
C LEU A 21 16.48 24.06 14.48
N LYS A 22 17.72 23.59 14.66
CA LYS A 22 18.42 22.77 13.66
C LYS A 22 17.72 21.44 13.42
N GLU A 23 17.28 20.76 14.48
CA GLU A 23 16.51 19.52 14.36
C GLU A 23 15.17 19.70 13.64
N ILE A 24 14.43 20.77 13.96
CA ILE A 24 13.17 21.10 13.27
C ILE A 24 13.43 21.38 11.79
N SER A 25 14.48 22.16 11.47
CA SER A 25 14.88 22.42 10.08
C SER A 25 15.22 21.14 9.32
N LEU A 26 15.93 20.20 9.95
CA LEU A 26 16.24 18.90 9.37
C LEU A 26 14.98 18.05 9.12
N ARG A 27 14.04 18.01 10.07
CA ARG A 27 12.76 17.31 9.89
C ARG A 27 11.94 17.91 8.73
N LEU A 28 11.88 19.24 8.63
CA LEU A 28 11.19 19.92 7.53
C LEU A 28 11.80 19.55 6.16
N LYS A 29 13.14 19.51 6.06
CA LYS A 29 13.83 19.04 4.85
C LYS A 29 13.47 17.60 4.51
N SER A 30 13.47 16.70 5.51
CA SER A 30 13.11 15.29 5.31
C SER A 30 11.67 15.11 4.83
N VAL A 31 10.71 15.79 5.48
CA VAL A 31 9.29 15.73 5.10
C VAL A 31 9.08 16.30 3.70
N SER A 32 9.75 17.40 3.35
CA SER A 32 9.70 17.97 1.99
C SER A 32 10.21 16.98 0.94
N ASN A 33 11.29 16.25 1.22
CA ASN A 33 11.83 15.24 0.33
C ASN A 33 10.88 14.04 0.18
N ILE A 34 10.32 13.52 1.28
CA ILE A 34 9.32 12.44 1.26
C ILE A 34 8.07 12.87 0.48
N ALA A 35 7.63 14.13 0.61
CA ALA A 35 6.51 14.67 -0.14
C ALA A 35 6.78 14.70 -1.66
N LYS A 36 8.00 15.08 -2.09
CA LYS A 36 8.41 15.04 -3.50
C LYS A 36 8.42 13.61 -4.04
N ILE A 37 8.99 12.65 -3.29
CA ILE A 37 9.01 11.22 -3.70
C ILE A 37 7.58 10.70 -3.84
N THR A 38 6.73 10.98 -2.87
CA THR A 38 5.31 10.55 -2.90
C THR A 38 4.56 11.19 -4.06
N LYS A 39 4.82 12.47 -4.38
CA LYS A 39 4.22 13.15 -5.54
C LYS A 39 4.60 12.46 -6.86
N SER A 40 5.88 12.13 -7.02
CA SER A 40 6.36 11.39 -8.19
C SER A 40 5.75 9.98 -8.26
N MET A 41 5.72 9.26 -7.13
CA MET A 41 5.09 7.93 -7.05
C MET A 41 3.60 7.98 -7.41
N LYS A 42 2.86 9.00 -6.97
CA LYS A 42 1.45 9.20 -7.33
C LYS A 42 1.27 9.34 -8.84
N MET A 43 2.13 10.13 -9.49
CA MET A 43 2.08 10.31 -10.94
C MET A 43 2.39 9.01 -11.68
N ILE A 44 3.46 8.29 -11.28
CA ILE A 44 3.82 6.99 -11.87
C ILE A 44 2.69 5.97 -11.70
N ALA A 45 2.09 5.91 -10.50
CA ALA A 45 0.98 5.01 -10.22
C ALA A 45 -0.25 5.33 -11.08
N SER A 46 -0.57 6.62 -11.24
CA SER A 46 -1.66 7.07 -12.10
C SER A 46 -1.43 6.65 -13.55
N THR A 47 -0.25 6.88 -14.12
CA THR A 47 0.05 6.47 -15.50
C THR A 47 -0.03 4.95 -15.67
N LYS A 48 0.49 4.18 -14.71
CA LYS A 48 0.39 2.70 -14.74
C LYS A 48 -1.06 2.22 -14.64
N MET A 49 -1.88 2.86 -13.79
CA MET A 49 -3.30 2.54 -13.66
C MET A 49 -4.04 2.80 -14.97
N THR A 50 -3.82 3.95 -15.62
CA THR A 50 -4.44 4.24 -16.92
C THR A 50 -4.03 3.23 -17.98
N LYS A 51 -2.77 2.79 -18.00
CA LYS A 51 -2.31 1.72 -18.92
C LYS A 51 -3.00 0.39 -18.61
N ALA A 52 -3.09 0.01 -17.34
CA ALA A 52 -3.75 -1.22 -16.91
C ALA A 52 -5.25 -1.21 -17.24
N GLN A 53 -5.92 -0.08 -17.08
CA GLN A 53 -7.34 0.06 -17.42
C GLN A 53 -7.59 -0.21 -18.90
N ARG A 54 -6.77 0.38 -19.79
CA ARG A 54 -6.89 0.12 -21.24
C ARG A 54 -6.70 -1.35 -21.61
N LEU A 55 -5.76 -2.04 -20.94
CA LEU A 55 -5.57 -3.48 -21.13
C LEU A 55 -6.75 -4.29 -20.59
N MET A 56 -7.33 -3.88 -19.46
CA MET A 56 -8.52 -4.50 -18.88
C MET A 56 -9.73 -4.38 -19.81
N ASP A 57 -9.93 -3.22 -20.44
CA ASP A 57 -11.05 -3.00 -21.36
C ASP A 57 -10.96 -3.96 -22.56
N ASN A 58 -9.76 -4.15 -23.12
CA ASN A 58 -9.53 -5.14 -24.17
C ASN A 58 -9.76 -6.58 -23.68
N ALA A 59 -9.27 -6.93 -22.49
CA ALA A 59 -9.44 -8.27 -21.92
C ALA A 59 -10.91 -8.59 -21.60
N ARG A 60 -11.71 -7.57 -21.25
CA ARG A 60 -13.13 -7.72 -20.91
C ARG A 60 -13.94 -8.28 -22.08
N ASN A 61 -13.70 -7.77 -23.29
CA ASN A 61 -14.37 -8.25 -24.50
C ASN A 61 -14.13 -9.75 -24.74
N TYR A 62 -12.91 -10.23 -24.51
CA TYR A 62 -12.59 -11.66 -24.59
C TYR A 62 -13.29 -12.48 -23.49
N GLY A 63 -13.36 -11.95 -22.27
CA GLY A 63 -14.06 -12.59 -21.16
C GLY A 63 -15.56 -12.75 -21.41
N GLU A 64 -16.20 -11.73 -21.98
CA GLU A 64 -17.63 -11.76 -22.30
C GLU A 64 -17.94 -12.79 -23.42
N ALA A 65 -17.12 -12.84 -24.47
CA ALA A 65 -17.26 -13.85 -25.52
C ALA A 65 -17.08 -15.29 -24.98
N SER A 66 -16.06 -15.49 -24.13
CA SER A 66 -15.78 -16.79 -23.52
C SER A 66 -16.88 -17.23 -22.56
N ALA A 67 -17.42 -16.30 -21.77
CA ALA A 67 -18.54 -16.57 -20.87
C ALA A 67 -19.83 -16.91 -21.64
N GLY A 68 -20.05 -16.29 -22.80
CA GLY A 68 -21.13 -16.64 -23.72
C GLY A 68 -21.02 -18.09 -24.20
N PHE A 69 -19.83 -18.50 -24.66
CA PHE A 69 -19.57 -19.87 -25.09
C PHE A 69 -19.77 -20.89 -23.96
N LEU A 70 -19.26 -20.59 -22.76
CA LEU A 70 -19.33 -21.51 -21.61
C LEU A 70 -20.77 -21.84 -21.19
N LYS A 71 -21.73 -20.95 -21.43
CA LYS A 71 -23.16 -21.22 -21.15
C LYS A 71 -23.75 -22.34 -22.00
N HIS A 72 -23.16 -22.60 -23.17
CA HIS A 72 -23.63 -23.64 -24.08
C HIS A 72 -22.92 -24.98 -23.86
N VAL A 73 -21.94 -25.02 -22.96
CA VAL A 73 -21.15 -26.23 -22.65
C VAL A 73 -21.43 -26.66 -21.21
N ASN A 74 -21.88 -27.90 -21.04
CA ASN A 74 -22.12 -28.46 -19.71
C ASN A 74 -20.79 -28.92 -19.10
N VAL A 75 -20.26 -28.16 -18.15
CA VAL A 75 -18.98 -28.47 -17.48
C VAL A 75 -19.25 -29.25 -16.20
N ALA A 76 -18.59 -30.39 -16.03
CA ALA A 76 -18.66 -31.18 -14.80
C ALA A 76 -18.02 -30.43 -13.62
N GLU A 77 -18.68 -30.38 -12.47
CA GLU A 77 -18.15 -29.71 -11.29
C GLU A 77 -17.04 -30.55 -10.62
N SER A 78 -15.89 -29.91 -10.37
CA SER A 78 -14.79 -30.50 -9.59
C SER A 78 -15.14 -30.51 -8.11
N SER A 79 -14.83 -31.61 -7.41
CA SER A 79 -15.16 -31.81 -6.00
C SER A 79 -14.30 -31.01 -5.02
N LYS A 80 -13.13 -30.52 -5.44
CA LYS A 80 -12.20 -29.79 -4.56
C LYS A 80 -12.09 -28.31 -4.94
N PRO A 81 -12.54 -27.39 -4.07
CA PRO A 81 -12.44 -25.96 -4.35
C PRO A 81 -10.98 -25.50 -4.29
N VAL A 82 -10.52 -24.79 -5.32
CA VAL A 82 -9.20 -24.14 -5.34
C VAL A 82 -9.39 -22.63 -5.20
N ILE A 83 -8.77 -22.06 -4.18
CA ILE A 83 -8.73 -20.62 -3.95
C ILE A 83 -7.46 -20.07 -4.60
N VAL A 84 -7.63 -19.20 -5.60
CA VAL A 84 -6.51 -18.48 -6.22
C VAL A 84 -6.50 -17.05 -5.70
N CYS A 85 -5.51 -16.70 -4.89
CA CYS A 85 -5.34 -15.33 -4.40
C CYS A 85 -4.30 -14.59 -5.24
N VAL A 86 -4.69 -13.45 -5.82
CA VAL A 86 -3.81 -12.65 -6.68
C VAL A 86 -3.45 -11.34 -5.99
N SER A 87 -2.16 -11.01 -6.02
CA SER A 87 -1.63 -9.78 -5.43
C SER A 87 -0.37 -9.30 -6.16
N SER A 88 0.12 -8.14 -5.76
CA SER A 88 1.38 -7.57 -6.25
C SER A 88 2.55 -7.80 -5.27
N ASP A 89 3.77 -7.67 -5.79
CA ASP A 89 5.00 -7.85 -5.00
C ASP A 89 5.45 -6.56 -4.29
N ARG A 90 4.95 -5.41 -4.77
CA ARG A 90 5.35 -4.08 -4.29
C ARG A 90 4.54 -3.69 -3.05
N GLY A 91 5.22 -3.04 -2.10
CA GLY A 91 4.60 -2.43 -0.91
C GLY A 91 4.08 -1.02 -1.18
N LEU A 92 3.62 -0.35 -0.11
CA LEU A 92 3.10 1.04 -0.15
C LEU A 92 1.90 1.25 -1.10
N CYS A 93 1.07 0.22 -1.29
CA CYS A 93 -0.13 0.24 -2.13
C CYS A 93 -1.43 0.35 -1.30
N GLY A 94 -1.36 0.88 -0.09
CA GLY A 94 -2.50 0.98 0.84
C GLY A 94 -2.93 -0.38 1.42
N GLY A 95 -4.24 -0.55 1.59
CA GLY A 95 -4.85 -1.71 2.27
C GLY A 95 -5.21 -2.91 1.40
N ILE A 96 -4.78 -2.96 0.14
CA ILE A 96 -5.22 -3.99 -0.82
C ILE A 96 -4.73 -5.39 -0.39
N HIS A 97 -3.45 -5.51 -0.04
CA HIS A 97 -2.89 -6.82 0.35
C HIS A 97 -3.53 -7.37 1.61
N SER A 98 -3.84 -6.50 2.58
CA SER A 98 -4.45 -6.90 3.84
C SER A 98 -5.92 -7.25 3.67
N SER A 99 -6.68 -6.55 2.81
CA SER A 99 -8.07 -6.91 2.53
C SER A 99 -8.18 -8.26 1.80
N VAL A 100 -7.34 -8.49 0.78
CA VAL A 100 -7.29 -9.76 0.04
C VAL A 100 -6.92 -10.92 0.97
N SER A 101 -5.87 -10.77 1.77
CA SER A 101 -5.43 -11.84 2.68
C SER A 101 -6.46 -12.12 3.78
N LYS A 102 -7.15 -11.10 4.30
CA LYS A 102 -8.24 -11.29 5.27
C LYS A 102 -9.42 -12.03 4.65
N GLY A 103 -9.82 -11.67 3.43
CA GLY A 103 -10.87 -12.36 2.69
C GLY A 103 -10.52 -13.83 2.47
N ALA A 104 -9.34 -14.10 1.92
CA ALA A 104 -8.84 -15.45 1.68
C ALA A 104 -8.86 -16.32 2.95
N LYS A 105 -8.35 -15.79 4.07
CA LYS A 105 -8.37 -16.49 5.37
C LYS A 105 -9.79 -16.78 5.87
N LYS A 106 -10.73 -15.85 5.68
CA LYS A 106 -12.13 -16.07 6.05
C LYS A 106 -12.73 -17.23 5.26
N TYR A 107 -12.49 -17.30 3.96
CA TYR A 107 -12.96 -18.40 3.11
C TYR A 107 -12.30 -19.73 3.45
N LEU A 108 -10.99 -19.74 3.71
CA LEU A 108 -10.27 -20.96 4.09
C LEU A 108 -10.76 -21.55 5.43
N LYS A 109 -11.16 -20.70 6.38
CA LYS A 109 -11.78 -21.14 7.64
C LYS A 109 -13.16 -21.80 7.43
N THR A 110 -13.91 -21.35 6.44
CA THR A 110 -15.24 -21.89 6.14
C THR A 110 -15.19 -23.22 5.38
N LYS A 111 -14.18 -23.40 4.51
CA LYS A 111 -13.97 -24.65 3.75
C LYS A 111 -12.54 -25.13 3.94
N SER A 112 -12.34 -26.04 4.91
CA SER A 112 -11.03 -26.56 5.29
C SER A 112 -10.35 -27.45 4.24
N ASP A 113 -11.10 -28.03 3.30
CA ASP A 113 -10.56 -28.88 2.22
C ASP A 113 -10.21 -28.10 0.93
N ALA A 114 -10.15 -26.76 1.01
CA ALA A 114 -9.81 -25.92 -0.13
C ALA A 114 -8.29 -25.84 -0.35
N GLN A 115 -7.83 -26.09 -1.57
CA GLN A 115 -6.43 -25.85 -1.95
C GLN A 115 -6.19 -24.36 -2.19
N LEU A 116 -5.05 -23.85 -1.73
CA LEU A 116 -4.68 -22.44 -1.91
C LEU A 116 -3.54 -22.29 -2.90
N ALA A 117 -3.77 -21.53 -3.96
CA ALA A 117 -2.73 -21.05 -4.86
C ALA A 117 -2.57 -19.53 -4.69
N THR A 118 -1.33 -19.05 -4.52
CA THR A 118 -1.05 -17.63 -4.37
C THR A 118 -0.22 -17.10 -5.53
N ILE A 119 -0.68 -16.02 -6.15
CA ILE A 119 0.05 -15.24 -7.13
C ILE A 119 0.48 -13.93 -6.47
N GLY A 120 1.78 -13.68 -6.43
CA GLY A 120 2.39 -12.52 -5.78
C GLY A 120 2.93 -12.80 -4.37
N LEU A 121 4.03 -12.15 -4.03
CA LEU A 121 4.81 -12.35 -2.82
C LEU A 121 4.11 -11.82 -1.57
N LYS A 122 3.34 -10.73 -1.66
CA LYS A 122 2.77 -10.09 -0.48
C LYS A 122 1.64 -10.88 0.16
N VAL A 123 0.75 -11.47 -0.64
CA VAL A 123 -0.28 -12.37 -0.10
C VAL A 123 0.35 -13.67 0.42
N ARG A 124 1.33 -14.24 -0.28
CA ARG A 124 2.05 -15.42 0.21
C ARG A 124 2.66 -15.17 1.60
N GLN A 125 3.35 -14.05 1.79
CA GLN A 125 3.91 -13.67 3.08
C GLN A 125 2.81 -13.54 4.15
N GLN A 126 1.69 -12.85 3.85
CA GLN A 126 0.63 -12.64 4.83
C GLN A 126 -0.16 -13.91 5.20
N ILE A 127 -0.29 -14.86 4.27
CA ILE A 127 -1.00 -16.10 4.54
C ILE A 127 -0.08 -17.08 5.29
N VAL A 128 1.17 -17.24 4.88
CA VAL A 128 2.13 -18.15 5.52
C VAL A 128 2.47 -17.73 6.97
N ILE A 129 2.53 -16.43 7.26
CA ILE A 129 2.81 -15.93 8.64
C ILE A 129 1.62 -16.17 9.60
N SER A 130 0.43 -16.50 9.10
CA SER A 130 -0.78 -16.68 9.93
C SER A 130 -1.38 -18.09 9.91
N LEU A 131 -0.72 -19.01 9.22
CA LEU A 131 -0.91 -20.46 9.37
C LEU A 131 0.12 -20.95 10.38
#